data_AF-A0A250IWE1-F1
#
_entry.id   AF-A0A250IWE1-F1
#
_cell.length_a   1.000
_cell.length_b   1.000
_cell.length_c   1.000
_cell.angle_alpha   90.00
_cell.angle_beta   90.00
_cell.angle_gamma   90.00
#
_symmetry.space_group_name_H-M   'P 1'
#
loop_
_entity.id
_entity.type
_entity.pdbx_description
1 polymer ?
#
loop_
_entity_poly.entity_id
_entity_poly.type
_entity_poly.pdbx_seq_one_letter_code
_entity_poly.pdbx_strand_id
1 'polypeptide(L)'
;MNASTGELLAPTATRLGPVTEKVVRAVEAVKGLLTLERALTGAELDRLEGIVKECVAQAHADVNKTYQQQNGGYKFKNGKFPNDAECDRAVRFTERGRPITLSQELGILKHSAAFACIKDHLSTEFGDNFSIETRYKGNADTSGVVLTNGGPESLVPDLVVHATRNATDVQCVYEFKFPCYEKHRLDPMNAPLVKEQLTGYQKLSNRCPVALVTPGGLKQLGID
;
A
#
# COMPACT_ATOMS: atom_id res chain seq x y z
N MET A 1 -34.19 29.16 50.71
CA MET A 1 -34.84 30.34 51.32
C MET A 1 -34.63 31.53 50.41
N ASN A 2 -35.70 32.31 50.23
CA ASN A 2 -35.89 33.42 49.31
C ASN A 2 -34.88 34.57 49.41
N ALA A 3 -34.67 35.28 48.30
CA ALA A 3 -35.03 36.69 48.11
C ALA A 3 -34.82 37.03 46.61
N SER A 4 -35.87 37.24 45.82
CA SER A 4 -36.71 38.46 45.73
C SER A 4 -36.00 39.63 45.05
N THR A 5 -36.37 39.81 43.77
CA THR A 5 -36.65 41.06 43.03
C THR A 5 -36.38 42.40 43.71
N GLY A 6 -35.67 43.26 42.97
CA GLY A 6 -35.63 44.71 43.15
C GLY A 6 -35.20 45.41 41.85
N GLU A 7 -36.10 46.21 41.27
CA GLU A 7 -35.88 47.11 40.13
C GLU A 7 -34.78 48.15 40.41
N LEU A 8 -34.02 48.53 39.37
CA LEU A 8 -33.37 49.84 39.32
C LEU A 8 -33.36 50.39 37.88
N LEU A 9 -34.30 51.31 37.66
CA LEU A 9 -34.15 52.62 37.02
C LEU A 9 -33.13 52.74 35.87
N ALA A 10 -33.66 52.91 34.66
CA ALA A 10 -32.92 53.43 33.52
C ALA A 10 -32.49 54.89 33.75
N PRO A 11 -31.23 55.26 33.44
CA PRO A 11 -30.89 56.63 33.14
C PRO A 11 -30.89 56.87 31.64
N THR A 12 -31.40 58.06 31.35
CA THR A 12 -31.58 58.76 30.09
C THR A 12 -30.36 58.76 29.18
N ALA A 13 -30.64 58.64 27.89
CA ALA A 13 -29.69 58.78 26.79
C ALA A 13 -28.91 60.11 26.86
N THR A 14 -27.60 60.03 26.64
CA THR A 14 -26.81 61.13 26.09
C THR A 14 -26.12 60.62 24.84
N ARG A 15 -26.53 61.18 23.68
CA ARG A 15 -25.87 60.98 22.39
C ARG A 15 -24.54 61.73 22.38
N LEU A 16 -23.44 61.02 22.14
CA LEU A 16 -22.20 61.59 21.61
C LEU A 16 -21.54 60.57 20.67
N GLY A 17 -21.58 60.87 19.36
CA GLY A 17 -20.64 60.43 18.30
C GLY A 17 -20.50 58.94 17.98
N PRO A 18 -20.51 58.52 16.70
CA PRO A 18 -20.09 57.17 16.35
C PRO A 18 -18.56 57.11 16.42
N VAL A 19 -18.01 56.65 17.53
CA VAL A 19 -16.68 56.03 17.50
C VAL A 19 -16.92 54.65 16.92
N THR A 20 -16.52 54.45 15.66
CA THR A 20 -16.59 53.14 15.00
C THR A 20 -15.71 52.16 15.76
N GLU A 21 -16.32 51.43 16.66
CA GLU A 21 -15.73 50.30 17.36
C GLU A 21 -15.44 49.24 16.29
N LYS A 22 -14.15 49.00 16.00
CA LYS A 22 -13.72 47.88 15.17
C LYS A 22 -14.10 46.60 15.91
N VAL A 23 -15.27 46.06 15.59
CA VAL A 23 -15.63 44.68 15.92
C VAL A 23 -14.70 43.78 15.12
N VAL A 24 -13.58 43.39 15.73
CA VAL A 24 -12.77 42.28 15.21
C VAL A 24 -13.60 41.03 15.46
N ARG A 25 -14.34 40.59 14.44
CA ARG A 25 -14.86 39.23 14.41
C ARG A 25 -13.66 38.31 14.35
N ALA A 26 -13.35 37.66 15.46
CA ALA A 26 -12.53 36.45 15.44
C ALA A 26 -13.34 35.39 14.68
N VAL A 27 -13.03 35.22 13.40
CA VAL A 27 -13.44 34.02 12.68
C VAL A 27 -12.50 32.92 13.17
N GLU A 28 -12.98 32.09 14.08
CA GLU A 28 -12.33 30.80 14.29
C GLU A 28 -12.49 30.00 12.99
N ALA A 29 -11.47 30.07 12.14
CA ALA A 29 -11.32 29.15 11.04
C ALA A 29 -11.01 27.79 11.67
N VAL A 30 -12.06 26.99 11.93
CA VAL A 30 -11.91 25.55 12.03
C VAL A 30 -11.31 25.11 10.70
N LYS A 31 -10.00 24.85 10.68
CA LYS A 31 -9.35 24.14 9.58
C LYS A 31 -9.88 22.71 9.58
N GLY A 32 -11.11 22.53 9.10
CA GLY A 32 -11.54 21.24 8.61
C GLY A 32 -10.65 20.90 7.43
N LEU A 33 -9.77 19.91 7.59
CA LEU A 33 -9.00 19.36 6.49
C LEU A 33 -9.98 18.58 5.58
N LEU A 34 -10.69 19.30 4.72
CA LEU A 34 -11.38 18.73 3.58
C LEU A 34 -10.31 18.39 2.54
N THR A 35 -9.57 17.30 2.75
CA THR A 35 -8.86 16.65 1.64
C THR A 35 -9.92 16.14 0.68
N LEU A 36 -10.13 16.89 -0.40
CA LEU A 36 -10.90 16.45 -1.57
C LEU A 36 -10.29 15.14 -2.09
N GLU A 37 -11.12 14.30 -2.71
CA GLU A 37 -10.61 13.15 -3.45
C GLU A 37 -9.54 13.63 -4.43
N ARG A 38 -8.32 13.09 -4.31
CA ARG A 38 -7.18 13.50 -5.11
C ARG A 38 -6.35 12.28 -5.51
N ALA A 39 -6.06 12.20 -6.80
CA ALA A 39 -5.07 11.29 -7.36
C ALA A 39 -3.64 11.76 -7.03
N LEU A 40 -2.69 10.83 -6.97
CA LEU A 40 -1.28 11.18 -6.78
C LEU A 40 -0.73 11.77 -8.09
N THR A 41 0.12 12.78 -8.00
CA THR A 41 0.83 13.33 -9.16
C THR A 41 1.92 12.36 -9.65
N GLY A 42 2.50 12.63 -10.82
CA GLY A 42 3.63 11.82 -11.32
C GLY A 42 4.81 11.77 -10.34
N ALA A 43 5.22 12.91 -9.78
CA ALA A 43 6.32 12.97 -8.82
C ALA A 43 6.00 12.24 -7.50
N GLU A 44 4.74 12.25 -7.06
CA GLU A 44 4.29 11.48 -5.89
C GLU A 44 4.31 9.98 -6.17
N LEU A 45 3.91 9.56 -7.38
CA LEU A 45 4.02 8.17 -7.81
C LEU A 45 5.48 7.72 -7.90
N ASP A 46 6.38 8.53 -8.48
CA ASP A 46 7.81 8.22 -8.56
C ASP A 46 8.43 8.03 -7.16
N ARG A 47 8.04 8.88 -6.21
CA ARG A 47 8.48 8.78 -4.81
C ARG A 47 7.96 7.51 -4.16
N LEU A 48 6.67 7.19 -4.35
CA LEU A 48 6.06 5.96 -3.84
C LEU A 48 6.75 4.72 -4.43
N GLU A 49 6.97 4.69 -5.75
CA GLU A 49 7.68 3.60 -6.42
C GLU A 49 9.10 3.42 -5.89
N GLY A 50 9.80 4.52 -5.60
CA GLY A 50 11.11 4.49 -4.94
C GLY A 50 11.07 3.73 -3.61
N ILE A 51 10.14 4.09 -2.74
CA ILE A 51 9.94 3.43 -1.44
C ILE A 51 9.59 1.95 -1.61
N VAL A 52 8.68 1.64 -2.54
CA VAL A 52 8.26 0.25 -2.80
C VAL A 52 9.43 -0.61 -3.27
N LYS A 53 10.27 -0.10 -4.18
CA LYS A 53 11.47 -0.80 -4.65
C LYS A 53 12.47 -1.04 -3.52
N GLU A 54 12.70 -0.03 -2.68
CA GLU A 54 13.58 -0.15 -1.51
C GLU A 54 13.07 -1.19 -0.53
N CYS A 55 11.78 -1.17 -0.18
CA CYS A 55 11.19 -2.13 0.73
C CYS A 55 11.23 -3.58 0.20
N VAL A 56 10.98 -3.78 -1.10
CA VAL A 56 11.09 -5.11 -1.72
C VAL A 56 12.54 -5.60 -1.73
N ALA A 57 13.51 -4.74 -2.06
CA ALA A 57 14.92 -5.11 -2.03
C ALA A 57 15.40 -5.41 -0.60
N GLN A 58 15.00 -4.60 0.37
CA GLN A 58 15.33 -4.78 1.78
C GLN A 58 14.74 -6.06 2.34
N ALA A 59 13.44 -6.31 2.13
CA ALA A 59 12.78 -7.54 2.55
C ALA A 59 13.50 -8.79 2.02
N HIS A 60 13.95 -8.76 0.76
CA HIS A 60 14.73 -9.86 0.20
C HIS A 60 16.06 -10.08 0.94
N ALA A 61 16.83 -9.02 1.17
CA ALA A 61 18.13 -9.11 1.83
C ALA A 61 18.00 -9.54 3.30
N ASP A 62 17.10 -8.90 4.05
CA ASP A 62 16.92 -9.10 5.49
C ASP A 62 16.35 -10.48 5.81
N VAL A 63 15.35 -10.94 5.04
CA VAL A 63 14.78 -12.29 5.24
C VAL A 63 15.82 -13.35 4.93
N ASN A 64 16.59 -13.22 3.84
CA ASN A 64 17.63 -14.19 3.52
C ASN A 64 18.74 -14.22 4.59
N LYS A 65 19.13 -13.05 5.12
CA LYS A 65 20.11 -12.97 6.21
C LYS A 65 19.59 -13.60 7.50
N THR A 66 18.37 -13.24 7.88
CA THR A 66 17.71 -13.70 9.11
C THR A 66 17.45 -15.20 9.08
N TYR A 67 16.97 -15.73 7.95
CA TYR A 67 16.76 -17.16 7.76
C TYR A 67 18.04 -17.95 7.99
N GLN A 68 19.20 -17.45 7.56
CA GLN A 68 20.50 -18.11 7.78
C GLN A 68 21.03 -18.03 9.23
N GLN A 69 20.35 -17.29 10.11
CA GLN A 69 20.76 -17.04 11.50
C GLN A 69 19.77 -17.60 12.52
N GLN A 70 18.51 -17.79 12.13
CA GLN A 70 17.46 -18.29 13.01
C GLN A 70 17.59 -19.80 13.28
N ASN A 71 16.95 -20.25 14.37
CA ASN A 71 16.83 -21.67 14.67
C ASN A 71 16.05 -22.41 13.56
N GLY A 72 16.56 -23.55 13.11
CA GLY A 72 16.01 -24.29 11.95
C GLY A 72 16.42 -23.72 10.58
N GLY A 73 17.13 -22.59 10.57
CA GLY A 73 17.80 -22.04 9.39
C GLY A 73 19.11 -22.74 9.06
N TYR A 74 19.64 -22.49 7.86
CA TYR A 74 20.95 -22.98 7.44
C TYR A 74 21.65 -21.97 6.52
N LYS A 75 22.99 -22.02 6.46
CA LYS A 75 23.78 -21.16 5.56
C LYS A 75 23.57 -21.58 4.10
N PHE A 76 23.20 -20.61 3.26
CA PHE A 76 23.10 -20.85 1.82
C PHE A 76 24.49 -21.04 1.23
N LYS A 77 24.62 -21.86 0.17
CA LYS A 77 25.93 -22.14 -0.45
C LYS A 77 26.69 -20.89 -0.90
N ASN A 78 25.98 -19.85 -1.36
CA ASN A 78 26.59 -18.58 -1.76
C ASN A 78 26.59 -17.51 -0.64
N GLY A 79 26.08 -17.84 0.55
CA GLY A 79 25.98 -16.96 1.72
C GLY A 79 24.96 -15.82 1.65
N LYS A 80 24.27 -15.63 0.51
CA LYS A 80 23.38 -14.48 0.28
C LYS A 80 21.94 -14.87 0.02
N PHE A 81 21.68 -15.86 -0.83
CA PHE A 81 20.34 -16.32 -1.21
C PHE A 81 20.41 -17.78 -1.70
N PRO A 82 19.32 -18.56 -1.64
CA PRO A 82 19.35 -19.96 -2.06
C PRO A 82 19.67 -20.11 -3.56
N ASN A 83 20.40 -21.18 -3.91
CA ASN A 83 20.42 -21.70 -5.28
C ASN A 83 19.20 -22.58 -5.56
N ASP A 84 19.01 -23.02 -6.81
CA ASP A 84 17.83 -23.78 -7.24
C ASP A 84 17.62 -25.08 -6.43
N ALA A 85 18.69 -25.83 -6.15
CA ALA A 85 18.59 -27.03 -5.32
C ALA A 85 18.20 -26.71 -3.87
N GLU A 86 18.62 -25.56 -3.33
CA GLU A 86 18.18 -25.08 -2.01
C GLU A 86 16.73 -24.61 -2.03
N CYS A 87 16.28 -23.96 -3.12
CA CYS A 87 14.90 -23.52 -3.32
C CYS A 87 13.90 -24.68 -3.27
N ASP A 88 14.26 -25.84 -3.82
CA ASP A 88 13.41 -27.05 -3.87
C ASP A 88 13.32 -27.80 -2.55
N ARG A 89 14.22 -27.55 -1.59
CA ARG A 89 14.24 -28.30 -0.33
C ARG A 89 12.95 -28.10 0.45
N ALA A 90 12.31 -29.20 0.84
CA ALA A 90 11.23 -29.16 1.83
C ALA A 90 11.79 -28.68 3.18
N VAL A 91 11.18 -27.63 3.75
CA VAL A 91 11.59 -27.04 5.03
C VAL A 91 10.53 -27.19 6.12
N ARG A 92 9.27 -27.42 5.71
CA ARG A 92 8.17 -27.78 6.61
C ARG A 92 7.11 -28.57 5.85
N PHE A 93 6.10 -29.04 6.57
CA PHE A 93 4.94 -29.72 6.00
C PHE A 93 3.66 -29.00 6.46
N THR A 94 2.63 -28.98 5.62
CA THR A 94 1.29 -28.57 6.03
C THR A 94 0.70 -29.60 7.00
N GLU A 95 -0.40 -29.24 7.67
CA GLU A 95 -1.17 -30.18 8.52
C GLU A 95 -1.63 -31.43 7.75
N ARG A 96 -1.83 -31.31 6.43
CA ARG A 96 -2.19 -32.41 5.52
C ARG A 96 -0.97 -33.16 4.97
N GLY A 97 0.22 -32.95 5.53
CA GLY A 97 1.46 -33.62 5.14
C GLY A 97 2.06 -33.18 3.79
N ARG A 98 1.60 -32.08 3.20
CA ARG A 98 2.17 -31.59 1.93
C ARG A 98 3.48 -30.84 2.22
N PRO A 99 4.57 -31.10 1.48
CA PRO A 99 5.83 -30.38 1.68
C PRO A 99 5.66 -28.90 1.28
N ILE A 100 6.29 -28.03 2.06
CA ILE A 100 6.49 -26.62 1.73
C ILE A 100 7.98 -26.44 1.48
N THR A 101 8.30 -25.99 0.27
CA THR A 101 9.67 -25.78 -0.18
C THR A 101 10.25 -24.49 0.42
N LEU A 102 11.58 -24.39 0.45
CA LEU A 102 12.25 -23.15 0.88
C LEU A 102 11.83 -21.96 0.03
N SER A 103 11.61 -22.15 -1.28
CA SER A 103 11.16 -21.08 -2.17
C SER A 103 9.82 -20.48 -1.71
N GLN A 104 8.88 -21.33 -1.29
CA GLN A 104 7.57 -20.90 -0.78
C GLN A 104 7.69 -20.23 0.58
N GLU A 105 8.48 -20.80 1.48
CA GLU A 105 8.69 -20.26 2.82
C GLU A 105 9.31 -18.86 2.77
N LEU A 106 10.41 -18.71 2.05
CA LEU A 106 11.06 -17.41 1.91
C LEU A 106 10.20 -16.42 1.14
N GLY A 107 9.39 -16.88 0.18
CA GLY A 107 8.42 -16.03 -0.51
C GLY A 107 7.43 -15.40 0.48
N ILE A 108 6.80 -16.21 1.32
CA ILE A 108 5.84 -15.74 2.35
C ILE A 108 6.51 -14.73 3.30
N LEU A 109 7.68 -15.07 3.82
CA LEU A 109 8.42 -14.20 4.75
C LEU A 109 8.80 -12.86 4.10
N LYS A 110 9.18 -12.87 2.81
CA LYS A 110 9.55 -11.65 2.07
C LYS A 110 8.35 -10.76 1.74
N HIS A 111 7.19 -11.31 1.36
CA HIS A 111 5.97 -10.50 1.22
C HIS A 111 5.62 -9.84 2.55
N SER A 112 5.60 -10.62 3.64
CA SER A 112 5.29 -10.09 4.98
C SER A 112 6.24 -8.96 5.39
N ALA A 113 7.55 -9.14 5.18
CA ALA A 113 8.54 -8.11 5.47
C ALA A 113 8.41 -6.87 4.57
N ALA A 114 8.13 -7.05 3.27
CA ALA A 114 7.93 -5.95 2.34
C ALA A 114 6.68 -5.13 2.71
N PHE A 115 5.57 -5.79 3.05
CA PHE A 115 4.35 -5.12 3.49
C PHE A 115 4.55 -4.35 4.79
N ALA A 116 5.30 -4.90 5.75
CA ALA A 116 5.63 -4.19 6.97
C ALA A 116 6.41 -2.89 6.68
N CYS A 117 7.45 -2.98 5.85
CA CYS A 117 8.23 -1.82 5.41
C CYS A 117 7.37 -0.78 4.66
N ILE A 118 6.58 -1.23 3.69
CA ILE A 118 5.72 -0.35 2.88
C ILE A 118 4.69 0.36 3.76
N LYS A 119 4.07 -0.36 4.70
CA LYS A 119 3.10 0.23 5.62
C LYS A 119 3.76 1.30 6.49
N ASP A 120 4.94 1.04 7.03
CA ASP A 120 5.67 1.98 7.89
C ASP A 120 6.01 3.29 7.14
N HIS A 121 6.57 3.17 5.94
CA HIS A 121 6.98 4.33 5.15
C HIS A 121 5.80 5.05 4.49
N LEU A 122 4.90 4.33 3.80
CA LEU A 122 3.84 4.96 3.02
C LEU A 122 2.70 5.51 3.87
N SER A 123 2.36 4.92 5.01
CA SER A 123 1.28 5.48 5.86
C SER A 123 1.61 6.89 6.36
N THR A 124 2.90 7.20 6.54
CA THR A 124 3.36 8.53 6.97
C THR A 124 3.30 9.55 5.83
N GLU A 125 3.72 9.16 4.62
CA GLU A 125 3.88 10.09 3.48
C GLU A 125 2.63 10.20 2.59
N PHE A 126 1.86 9.12 2.45
CA PHE A 126 0.77 9.00 1.47
C PHE A 126 -0.59 8.70 2.11
N GLY A 127 -0.66 8.50 3.42
CA GLY A 127 -1.92 8.28 4.15
C GLY A 127 -2.77 7.19 3.51
N ASP A 128 -4.01 7.54 3.14
CA ASP A 128 -5.02 6.62 2.60
C ASP A 128 -4.99 6.54 1.05
N ASN A 129 -3.87 6.85 0.40
CA ASN A 129 -3.74 6.75 -1.07
C ASN A 129 -3.32 5.36 -1.57
N PHE A 130 -3.17 4.39 -0.68
CA PHE A 130 -2.78 3.04 -1.05
C PHE A 130 -3.49 1.98 -0.22
N SER A 131 -3.51 0.78 -0.76
CA SER A 131 -4.09 -0.41 -0.15
C SER A 131 -3.17 -1.61 -0.37
N ILE A 132 -2.92 -2.38 0.68
CA ILE A 132 -2.12 -3.62 0.63
C ILE A 132 -3.06 -4.82 0.65
N GLU A 133 -2.82 -5.81 -0.21
CA GLU A 133 -3.58 -7.08 -0.33
C GLU A 133 -5.12 -6.90 -0.36
N THR A 134 -5.59 -5.78 -0.93
CA THR A 134 -7.02 -5.50 -1.01
C THR A 134 -7.67 -6.27 -2.15
N ARG A 135 -8.88 -6.75 -1.88
CA ARG A 135 -9.62 -7.62 -2.80
C ARG A 135 -10.52 -6.80 -3.71
N TYR A 136 -10.32 -6.97 -5.01
CA TYR A 136 -11.05 -6.27 -6.05
C TYR A 136 -11.76 -7.23 -6.98
N LYS A 137 -12.80 -6.73 -7.65
CA LYS A 137 -13.40 -7.35 -8.83
C LYS A 137 -13.59 -6.26 -9.89
N GLY A 138 -13.33 -6.59 -11.15
CA GLY A 138 -13.70 -5.69 -12.26
C GLY A 138 -15.22 -5.60 -12.36
N ASN A 139 -15.76 -4.41 -12.56
CA ASN A 139 -17.18 -4.25 -12.88
C ASN A 139 -17.39 -4.62 -14.35
N ALA A 140 -18.34 -5.52 -14.66
CA ALA A 140 -18.62 -5.91 -16.03
C ALA A 140 -19.46 -4.87 -16.78
N ASP A 141 -20.21 -4.05 -16.05
CA ASP A 141 -21.18 -3.10 -16.59
C ASP A 141 -20.61 -1.69 -16.76
N THR A 142 -19.42 -1.43 -16.20
CA THR A 142 -18.70 -0.15 -16.28
C THR A 142 -17.20 -0.39 -16.39
N SER A 143 -16.41 0.62 -16.77
CA SER A 143 -14.95 0.56 -16.63
C SER A 143 -14.48 0.69 -15.16
N GLY A 144 -15.36 0.49 -14.19
CA GLY A 144 -15.12 0.68 -12.77
C GLY A 144 -14.63 -0.57 -12.05
N VAL A 145 -14.16 -0.37 -10.82
CA VAL A 145 -13.67 -1.43 -9.93
C VAL A 145 -14.56 -1.47 -8.69
N VAL A 146 -14.80 -2.66 -8.14
CA VAL A 146 -15.51 -2.82 -6.86
C VAL A 146 -14.67 -3.60 -5.86
N LEU A 147 -14.83 -3.28 -4.57
CA LEU A 147 -14.27 -4.08 -3.48
C LEU A 147 -15.11 -5.34 -3.29
N THR A 148 -14.46 -6.46 -2.96
CA THR A 148 -15.14 -7.73 -2.70
C THR A 148 -14.64 -8.41 -1.43
N ASN A 149 -15.52 -9.12 -0.73
CA ASN A 149 -15.13 -9.97 0.40
C ASN A 149 -14.60 -11.35 -0.05
N GLY A 150 -14.56 -11.64 -1.36
CA GLY A 150 -14.01 -12.87 -1.92
C GLY A 150 -14.76 -13.39 -3.15
N GLY A 151 -14.49 -14.65 -3.53
CA GLY A 151 -15.09 -15.34 -4.67
C GLY A 151 -14.13 -15.58 -5.84
N PRO A 152 -14.52 -16.42 -6.82
CA PRO A 152 -13.62 -16.96 -7.85
C PRO A 152 -12.94 -15.91 -8.74
N GLU A 153 -13.56 -14.74 -8.90
CA GLU A 153 -13.08 -13.66 -9.77
C GLU A 153 -12.34 -12.55 -9.00
N SER A 154 -12.08 -12.77 -7.71
CA SER A 154 -11.39 -11.78 -6.88
C SER A 154 -9.93 -11.66 -7.29
N LEU A 155 -9.50 -10.43 -7.54
CA LEU A 155 -8.12 -10.05 -7.72
C LEU A 155 -7.55 -9.55 -6.39
N VAL A 156 -6.32 -9.94 -6.09
CA VAL A 156 -5.63 -9.56 -4.85
C VAL A 156 -4.22 -9.12 -5.18
N PRO A 157 -4.06 -7.95 -5.83
CA PRO A 157 -2.74 -7.37 -6.01
C PRO A 157 -2.09 -7.07 -4.67
N ASP A 158 -0.76 -7.15 -4.63
CA ASP A 158 0.02 -6.86 -3.43
C ASP A 158 -0.12 -5.41 -2.96
N LEU A 159 -0.07 -4.46 -3.90
CA LEU A 159 -0.22 -3.03 -3.61
C LEU A 159 -1.03 -2.33 -4.70
N VAL A 160 -1.98 -1.51 -4.27
CA VAL A 160 -2.80 -0.66 -5.13
C VAL A 160 -2.68 0.79 -4.69
N VAL A 161 -2.45 1.68 -5.64
CA VAL A 161 -2.49 3.13 -5.43
C VAL A 161 -3.80 3.66 -6.00
N HIS A 162 -4.54 4.42 -5.21
CA HIS A 162 -5.85 4.94 -5.56
C HIS A 162 -6.02 6.40 -5.10
N ALA A 163 -7.10 7.04 -5.52
CA ALA A 163 -7.42 8.38 -5.02
C ALA A 163 -7.70 8.36 -3.51
N THR A 164 -7.38 9.45 -2.82
CA THR A 164 -7.62 9.57 -1.38
C THR A 164 -9.12 9.41 -1.12
N ARG A 165 -9.50 8.58 -0.13
CA ARG A 165 -10.90 8.26 0.24
C ARG A 165 -11.73 7.52 -0.82
N ASN A 166 -11.15 7.16 -1.95
CA ASN A 166 -11.83 6.41 -3.00
C ASN A 166 -10.97 5.23 -3.46
N ALA A 167 -11.08 4.11 -2.74
CA ALA A 167 -10.31 2.90 -3.00
C ALA A 167 -10.65 2.19 -4.33
N THR A 168 -11.71 2.63 -5.02
CA THR A 168 -12.14 2.12 -6.33
C THR A 168 -11.63 2.96 -7.50
N ASP A 169 -11.14 4.17 -7.27
CA ASP A 169 -10.42 4.96 -8.26
C ASP A 169 -8.93 4.57 -8.28
N VAL A 170 -8.67 3.41 -8.87
CA VAL A 170 -7.36 2.75 -8.88
C VAL A 170 -6.46 3.34 -9.97
N GLN A 171 -5.42 4.04 -9.55
CA GLN A 171 -4.42 4.65 -10.43
C GLN A 171 -3.42 3.62 -10.94
N CYS A 172 -2.75 2.90 -10.03
CA CYS A 172 -1.61 2.04 -10.33
C CYS A 172 -1.64 0.78 -9.47
N VAL A 173 -1.19 -0.34 -10.04
CA VAL A 173 -1.15 -1.64 -9.37
C VAL A 173 0.25 -2.21 -9.45
N TYR A 174 0.77 -2.66 -8.31
CA TYR A 174 2.07 -3.27 -8.17
C TYR A 174 1.92 -4.69 -7.61
N GLU A 175 2.54 -5.65 -8.28
CA GLU A 175 2.67 -7.03 -7.82
C GLU A 175 4.13 -7.29 -7.45
N PHE A 176 4.35 -7.86 -6.29
CA PHE A 176 5.68 -8.22 -5.79
C PHE A 176 5.96 -9.68 -6.11
N LYS A 177 7.16 -9.95 -6.59
CA LYS A 177 7.67 -11.32 -6.68
C LYS A 177 9.07 -11.38 -6.11
N PHE A 178 9.34 -12.48 -5.41
CA PHE A 178 10.66 -12.82 -4.88
C PHE A 178 11.16 -14.12 -5.50
N PRO A 179 11.59 -14.13 -6.77
CA PRO A 179 12.00 -15.35 -7.44
C PRO A 179 13.17 -16.02 -6.71
N CYS A 180 13.05 -17.33 -6.49
CA CYS A 180 14.10 -18.14 -5.88
C CYS A 180 15.03 -18.71 -6.95
N TYR A 181 14.44 -19.37 -7.96
CA TYR A 181 15.17 -19.98 -9.07
C TYR A 181 15.89 -18.96 -9.93
N GLU A 182 17.12 -19.28 -10.34
CA GLU A 182 18.00 -18.40 -11.10
C GLU A 182 17.34 -17.86 -12.37
N LYS A 183 16.77 -18.73 -13.20
CA LYS A 183 16.09 -18.31 -14.44
C LYS A 183 15.03 -17.24 -14.22
N HIS A 184 14.28 -17.32 -13.12
CA HIS A 184 13.20 -16.38 -12.81
C HIS A 184 13.73 -15.13 -12.08
N ARG A 185 14.94 -15.16 -11.52
CA ARG A 185 15.61 -13.96 -11.01
C ARG A 185 16.14 -13.10 -12.15
N LEU A 186 16.67 -13.74 -13.20
CA LEU A 186 17.14 -13.07 -14.42
C LEU A 186 15.97 -12.56 -15.27
N ASP A 187 14.89 -13.33 -15.35
CA ASP A 187 13.72 -13.00 -16.15
C ASP A 187 12.41 -13.25 -15.37
N PRO A 188 12.05 -12.34 -14.45
CA PRO A 188 10.88 -12.52 -13.59
C PRO A 188 9.56 -12.36 -14.35
N MET A 189 9.54 -11.65 -15.48
CA MET A 189 8.33 -11.50 -16.29
C MET A 189 7.94 -12.82 -16.97
N ASN A 190 8.89 -13.67 -17.32
CA ASN A 190 8.62 -14.98 -17.91
C ASN A 190 8.54 -16.11 -16.87
N ALA A 191 8.49 -15.79 -15.57
CA ALA A 191 8.17 -16.78 -14.55
C ALA A 191 6.72 -17.28 -14.72
N PRO A 192 6.42 -18.55 -14.36
CA PRO A 192 5.10 -19.12 -14.53
C PRO A 192 3.98 -18.25 -13.94
N LEU A 193 2.90 -18.07 -14.70
CA LEU A 193 1.69 -17.33 -14.34
C LEU A 193 1.85 -15.82 -14.11
N VAL A 194 3.07 -15.26 -14.10
CA VAL A 194 3.29 -13.84 -13.83
C VAL A 194 2.58 -12.96 -14.86
N LYS A 195 2.84 -13.15 -16.16
CA LYS A 195 2.18 -12.35 -17.21
C LYS A 195 0.65 -12.45 -17.17
N GLU A 196 0.12 -13.64 -16.95
CA GLU A 196 -1.33 -13.87 -16.84
C GLU A 196 -1.91 -13.10 -15.66
N GLN A 197 -1.26 -13.17 -14.50
CA GLN A 197 -1.65 -12.44 -13.30
C GLN A 197 -1.63 -10.92 -13.52
N LEU A 198 -0.55 -10.37 -14.06
CA LEU A 198 -0.43 -8.92 -14.33
C LEU A 198 -1.46 -8.46 -15.36
N THR A 199 -1.71 -9.26 -16.40
CA THR A 199 -2.77 -8.99 -17.39
C THR A 199 -4.14 -8.96 -16.71
N GLY A 200 -4.38 -9.90 -15.79
CA GLY A 200 -5.58 -9.91 -14.95
C GLY A 200 -5.75 -8.63 -14.15
N TYR A 201 -4.67 -8.09 -13.57
CA TYR A 201 -4.69 -6.85 -12.79
C TYR A 201 -4.79 -5.59 -13.64
N GLN A 202 -4.45 -5.63 -14.93
CA GLN A 202 -4.49 -4.44 -15.79
C GLN A 202 -5.91 -3.85 -15.90
N LYS A 203 -6.95 -4.67 -15.75
CA LYS A 203 -8.34 -4.20 -15.71
C LYS A 203 -8.68 -3.35 -14.48
N LEU A 204 -7.83 -3.34 -13.46
CA LEU A 204 -8.02 -2.50 -12.27
C LEU A 204 -7.43 -1.10 -12.47
N SER A 205 -6.33 -0.99 -13.20
CA SER A 205 -5.55 0.25 -13.27
C SER A 205 -6.02 1.15 -14.41
N ASN A 206 -6.35 2.40 -14.09
CA ASN A 206 -6.84 3.37 -15.07
C ASN A 206 -5.77 4.35 -15.59
N ARG A 207 -4.57 4.34 -15.00
CA ARG A 207 -3.51 5.32 -15.29
C ARG A 207 -2.15 4.69 -15.58
N CYS A 208 -1.75 3.71 -14.79
CA CYS A 208 -0.45 3.06 -14.95
C CYS A 208 -0.57 1.71 -15.70
N PRO A 209 0.45 1.31 -16.47
CA PRO A 209 0.70 -0.10 -16.71
C PRO A 209 0.92 -0.82 -15.38
N VAL A 210 0.36 -2.02 -15.22
CA VAL A 210 0.63 -2.84 -14.02
C VAL A 210 2.12 -3.16 -13.96
N ALA A 211 2.71 -3.00 -12.78
CA ALA A 211 4.13 -3.19 -12.57
C ALA A 211 4.43 -4.42 -11.71
N LEU A 212 5.41 -5.19 -12.15
CA LEU A 212 6.07 -6.22 -11.37
C LEU A 212 7.26 -5.61 -10.63
N VAL A 213 7.27 -5.69 -9.31
CA VAL A 213 8.40 -5.28 -8.48
C VAL A 213 9.12 -6.52 -7.96
N THR A 214 10.43 -6.55 -8.18
CA THR A 214 11.31 -7.59 -7.69
C THR A 214 12.50 -6.96 -6.96
N PRO A 215 13.31 -7.74 -6.24
CA PRO A 215 14.54 -7.21 -5.65
C PRO A 215 15.52 -6.62 -6.68
N GLY A 216 15.41 -7.02 -7.96
CA GLY A 216 16.21 -6.47 -9.05
C GLY A 216 15.65 -5.18 -9.67
N GLY A 217 14.47 -4.73 -9.26
CA GLY A 217 13.82 -3.52 -9.77
C GLY A 217 12.38 -3.73 -10.22
N LEU A 218 11.86 -2.72 -10.91
CA LEU A 218 10.48 -2.62 -11.38
C LEU A 218 10.42 -2.86 -12.90
N LYS A 219 9.43 -3.63 -13.36
CA LYS A 219 9.14 -3.87 -14.79
C LYS A 219 7.66 -3.65 -15.04
N GLN A 220 7.31 -2.90 -16.08
CA GLN A 220 5.93 -2.61 -16.45
C GLN A 220 5.41 -3.60 -17.49
N LEU A 221 4.14 -4.00 -17.38
CA LEU A 221 3.51 -4.86 -18.37
C LEU A 221 3.40 -4.12 -19.72
N GLY A 222 3.90 -4.74 -20.79
CA GLY A 222 3.82 -4.20 -22.15
C GLY A 222 4.83 -3.10 -22.48
N ILE A 223 5.85 -2.92 -21.62
CA ILE A 223 6.96 -1.99 -21.83
C ILE A 223 8.25 -2.79 -21.64
N ASP A 224 9.02 -2.94 -22.72
CA ASP A 224 10.28 -3.71 -22.77
C ASP A 224 11.49 -2.87 -22.32
#